data_AF-A0A955IJ10-F1
#
_entry.id   AF-A0A955IJ10-F1
#
_cell.length_a   1.000
_cell.length_b   1.000
_cell.length_c   1.000
_cell.angle_alpha   90.00
_cell.angle_beta   90.00
_cell.angle_gamma   90.00
#
_symmetry.space_group_name_H-M   'P 1'
#
loop_
_entity.id
_entity.type
_entity.pdbx_description
1 polymer ?
#
loop_
_entity_poly.entity_id
_entity_poly.type
_entity_poly.pdbx_seq_one_letter_code
_entity_poly.pdbx_strand_id
1 'polypeptide(L)'
;MRDDAAPATVEPNAAPGWDGAWNLPSRLAWLRAFRRAIAARHAEVTGIVANEIGKGVFECFVSEVAPLLRACRYAERAAPRLLRERRVAGGGLFSPGVVVRERRVALGRVGIIATWNYPVGLLGVQLVQALACGNRVLVKASERSPRSQAL
;
A
#
# COMPACT_ATOMS: atom_id res chain seq x y z
N MET A 1 19.42 35.61 -0.51
CA MET A 1 19.33 34.40 0.34
C MET A 1 18.85 33.30 -0.59
N ARG A 2 19.79 32.55 -1.18
CA ARG A 2 19.49 31.47 -2.13
C ARG A 2 19.28 30.20 -1.31
N ASP A 3 18.09 29.61 -1.42
CA ASP A 3 17.78 28.30 -0.86
C ASP A 3 18.52 27.23 -1.68
N ASP A 4 19.76 26.95 -1.29
CA ASP A 4 20.58 25.87 -1.85
C ASP A 4 20.25 24.52 -1.18
N ALA A 5 18.97 24.21 -1.03
CA ALA A 5 18.55 22.86 -0.65
C ALA A 5 18.65 21.95 -1.88
N ALA A 6 19.82 21.35 -2.08
CA ALA A 6 19.96 20.23 -3.01
C ALA A 6 18.84 19.21 -2.74
N PRO A 7 18.16 18.66 -3.78
CA PRO A 7 17.16 17.63 -3.56
C PRO A 7 17.85 16.51 -2.82
N ALA A 8 17.39 16.21 -1.60
CA ALA A 8 17.90 15.10 -0.82
C ALA A 8 17.82 13.86 -1.72
N THR A 9 18.97 13.40 -2.19
CA THR A 9 19.09 12.10 -2.86
C THR A 9 18.67 11.10 -1.82
N VAL A 10 17.43 10.64 -1.91
CA VAL A 10 16.98 9.45 -1.21
C VAL A 10 17.79 8.32 -1.84
N GLU A 11 18.97 8.09 -1.28
CA GLU A 11 19.65 6.80 -1.34
C GLU A 11 18.54 5.75 -1.20
N PRO A 12 18.30 4.89 -2.19
CA PRO A 12 17.24 3.90 -2.11
C PRO A 12 17.61 3.07 -0.90
N ASN A 13 16.95 3.35 0.22
CA ASN A 13 17.20 2.69 1.48
C ASN A 13 16.93 1.23 1.16
N ALA A 14 18.00 0.47 0.93
CA ALA A 14 17.98 -0.94 0.67
C ALA A 14 17.50 -1.54 1.99
N ALA A 15 16.18 -1.51 2.18
CA ALA A 15 15.58 -1.57 3.50
C ALA A 15 16.05 -2.87 4.12
N PRO A 16 16.94 -2.82 5.14
CA PRO A 16 17.52 -4.04 5.66
C PRO A 16 16.40 -4.95 6.18
N GLY A 17 16.56 -6.26 5.97
CA GLY A 17 15.78 -7.28 6.68
C GLY A 17 14.56 -7.83 5.97
N TRP A 18 14.45 -7.72 4.64
CA TRP A 18 13.73 -8.72 3.86
C TRP A 18 14.76 -9.39 2.97
N ASP A 19 15.40 -10.37 3.59
CA ASP A 19 16.34 -11.40 3.15
C ASP A 19 15.91 -12.17 1.88
N GLY A 20 15.30 -11.52 0.89
CA GLY A 20 14.70 -12.14 -0.28
C GLY A 20 13.34 -12.80 -0.01
N ALA A 21 12.97 -13.01 1.26
CA ALA A 21 11.71 -13.67 1.63
C ALA A 21 10.48 -12.83 1.28
N TRP A 22 10.59 -11.50 1.28
CA TRP A 22 9.49 -10.63 0.86
C TRP A 22 9.53 -10.26 -0.63
N ASN A 23 9.40 -11.30 -1.44
CA ASN A 23 9.23 -11.18 -2.87
C ASN A 23 7.75 -10.95 -3.24
N LEU A 24 7.45 -10.86 -4.53
CA LEU A 24 6.07 -10.66 -4.98
C LEU A 24 5.13 -11.82 -4.56
N PRO A 25 5.50 -13.11 -4.72
CA PRO A 25 4.68 -14.21 -4.24
C PRO A 25 4.25 -14.11 -2.76
N SER A 26 5.18 -13.84 -1.84
CA SER A 26 4.87 -13.73 -0.41
C SER A 26 4.02 -12.50 -0.09
N ARG A 27 4.26 -11.36 -0.76
CA ARG A 27 3.36 -10.19 -0.72
C ARG A 27 1.93 -10.53 -1.08
N LEU A 28 1.74 -11.24 -2.20
CA LEU A 28 0.42 -11.62 -2.67
C LEU A 28 -0.25 -12.63 -1.73
N ALA A 29 0.52 -13.54 -1.13
CA ALA A 29 0.02 -14.46 -0.11
C ALA A 29 -0.47 -13.68 1.13
N TRP A 30 0.31 -12.71 1.60
CA TRP A 30 -0.07 -11.84 2.71
C TRP A 30 -1.33 -11.03 2.40
N LEU A 31 -1.41 -10.40 1.22
CA LEU A 31 -2.60 -9.62 0.82
C LEU A 31 -3.87 -10.48 0.76
N ARG A 32 -3.76 -11.74 0.30
CA ARG A 32 -4.89 -12.68 0.30
C ARG A 32 -5.31 -13.04 1.72
N ALA A 33 -4.35 -13.30 2.61
CA ALA A 33 -4.62 -13.60 4.01
C ALA A 33 -5.28 -12.40 4.71
N PHE A 34 -4.73 -11.21 4.52
CA PHE A 34 -5.27 -9.96 5.03
C PHE A 34 -6.70 -9.70 4.53
N ARG A 35 -6.94 -9.82 3.22
CA ARG A 35 -8.29 -9.67 2.65
C ARG A 35 -9.28 -10.67 3.25
N ARG A 36 -8.87 -11.94 3.44
CA ARG A 36 -9.72 -12.96 4.06
C ARG A 36 -10.02 -12.63 5.51
N ALA A 37 -9.04 -12.15 6.28
CA ALA A 37 -9.23 -11.75 7.68
C ALA A 37 -10.22 -10.58 7.80
N ILE A 38 -10.05 -9.53 6.98
CA ILE A 38 -10.99 -8.40 6.95
C ILE A 38 -12.38 -8.85 6.49
N ALA A 39 -12.46 -9.72 5.48
CA ALA A 39 -13.73 -10.23 4.99
C ALA A 39 -14.44 -11.09 6.05
N ALA A 40 -13.73 -11.87 6.85
CA ALA A 40 -14.32 -12.68 7.92
C ALA A 40 -14.83 -11.81 9.09
N ARG A 41 -14.18 -10.69 9.36
CA ARG A 41 -14.50 -9.77 10.47
C ARG A 41 -15.24 -8.50 10.01
N HIS A 42 -15.77 -8.48 8.79
CA HIS A 42 -16.27 -7.24 8.18
C HIS A 42 -17.40 -6.58 9.00
N ALA A 43 -18.30 -7.39 9.59
CA ALA A 43 -19.40 -6.91 10.42
C ALA A 43 -18.90 -6.29 11.73
N GLU A 44 -17.91 -6.93 12.37
CA GLU A 44 -17.25 -6.44 13.59
C GLU A 44 -16.56 -5.09 13.33
N VAL A 45 -15.70 -5.03 12.30
CA VAL A 45 -14.98 -3.80 11.91
C VAL A 45 -15.97 -2.68 11.59
N THR A 46 -17.02 -2.98 10.83
CA THR A 46 -18.05 -2.01 10.47
C THR A 46 -18.79 -1.49 11.70
N GLY A 47 -19.14 -2.37 12.63
CA GLY A 47 -19.82 -2.00 13.88
C GLY A 47 -18.97 -1.08 14.76
N ILE A 48 -17.67 -1.36 14.87
CA ILE A 48 -16.73 -0.52 15.61
C ILE A 48 -16.63 0.87 14.98
N VAL A 49 -16.47 0.93 13.65
CA VAL A 49 -16.38 2.22 12.95
C VAL A 49 -17.68 3.01 13.05
N ALA A 50 -18.83 2.34 12.91
CA ALA A 50 -20.14 2.99 13.05
C ALA A 50 -20.32 3.58 14.45
N ASN A 51 -19.93 2.84 15.50
CA ASN A 51 -19.99 3.33 16.87
C ASN A 51 -19.02 4.51 17.11
N GLU A 52 -17.84 4.49 16.49
CA GLU A 52 -16.80 5.50 16.72
C GLU A 52 -17.06 6.80 15.95
N ILE A 53 -17.54 6.74 14.70
CA ILE A 53 -17.74 7.92 13.85
C ILE A 53 -19.20 8.42 13.87
N GLY A 54 -20.15 7.56 14.25
CA GLY A 54 -21.57 7.91 14.27
C GLY A 54 -22.26 7.85 12.90
N LYS A 55 -21.70 7.11 11.94
CA LYS A 55 -22.34 6.83 10.63
C LYS A 55 -23.20 5.57 10.71
N GLY A 56 -24.15 5.42 9.79
CA GLY A 56 -24.96 4.21 9.68
C GLY A 56 -24.12 2.98 9.33
N VAL A 57 -24.46 1.80 9.87
CA VAL A 57 -23.71 0.54 9.66
C VAL A 57 -23.50 0.23 8.18
N PHE A 58 -24.54 0.36 7.35
CA PHE A 58 -24.43 0.13 5.91
C PHE A 58 -23.49 1.13 5.23
N GLU A 59 -23.60 2.41 5.60
CA GLU A 59 -22.71 3.46 5.08
C GLU A 59 -21.26 3.20 5.46
N CYS A 60 -20.98 2.80 6.71
CA CYS A 60 -19.66 2.38 7.14
C CYS A 60 -19.14 1.19 6.34
N PHE A 61 -19.96 0.17 6.09
CA PHE A 61 -19.51 -0.98 5.31
C PHE A 61 -19.10 -0.56 3.89
N VAL A 62 -19.93 0.25 3.22
CA VAL A 62 -19.71 0.71 1.85
C VAL A 62 -18.53 1.66 1.73
N SER A 63 -18.30 2.51 2.73
CA SER A 63 -17.24 3.52 2.70
C SER A 63 -15.91 3.07 3.29
N GLU A 64 -15.90 2.07 4.18
CA GLU A 64 -14.70 1.64 4.90
C GLU A 64 -14.21 0.28 4.42
N VAL A 65 -15.04 -0.75 4.56
CA VAL A 65 -14.62 -2.14 4.40
C VAL A 65 -14.67 -2.59 2.95
N ALA A 66 -15.73 -2.25 2.22
CA ALA A 66 -15.88 -2.63 0.83
C ALA A 66 -14.73 -2.09 -0.06
N PRO A 67 -14.29 -0.81 0.05
CA PRO A 67 -13.18 -0.28 -0.73
C PRO A 67 -11.86 -0.97 -0.39
N LEU A 68 -11.61 -1.28 0.88
CA LEU A 68 -10.43 -2.01 1.32
C LEU A 68 -10.36 -3.41 0.72
N LEU A 69 -11.46 -4.16 0.76
CA LEU A 69 -11.55 -5.50 0.15
C LEU A 69 -11.33 -5.44 -1.37
N ARG A 70 -11.89 -4.42 -2.04
CA ARG A 70 -11.69 -4.18 -3.47
C ARG A 70 -10.23 -3.83 -3.79
N ALA A 71 -9.59 -2.99 -2.98
CA ALA A 71 -8.19 -2.62 -3.15
C ALA A 71 -7.27 -3.84 -2.99
N CYS A 72 -7.52 -4.70 -2.01
CA CYS A 72 -6.79 -5.96 -1.86
C CYS A 72 -6.92 -6.84 -3.12
N ARG A 73 -8.16 -7.07 -3.58
CA ARG A 73 -8.42 -7.87 -4.78
C ARG A 73 -7.78 -7.26 -6.04
N TYR A 74 -7.80 -5.94 -6.16
CA TYR A 74 -7.13 -5.24 -7.26
C TYR A 74 -5.62 -5.46 -7.20
N ALA A 75 -4.99 -5.22 -6.06
CA ALA A 75 -3.56 -5.40 -5.87
C ALA A 75 -3.13 -6.86 -6.15
N GLU A 76 -3.91 -7.84 -5.67
CA GLU A 76 -3.69 -9.27 -5.94
C GLU A 76 -3.60 -9.61 -7.43
N ARG A 77 -4.41 -8.94 -8.25
CA ARG A 77 -4.51 -9.19 -9.70
C ARG A 77 -3.55 -8.34 -10.51
N ALA A 78 -3.40 -7.07 -10.13
CA ALA A 78 -2.69 -6.08 -10.91
C ALA A 78 -1.18 -6.09 -10.62
N ALA A 79 -0.76 -6.35 -9.37
CA ALA A 79 0.65 -6.26 -8.98
C ALA A 79 1.60 -7.13 -9.84
N PRO A 80 1.28 -8.39 -10.20
CA PRO A 80 2.12 -9.18 -11.11
C PRO A 80 2.37 -8.51 -12.45
N ARG A 81 1.37 -7.84 -13.00
CA ARG A 81 1.50 -7.15 -14.29
C ARG A 81 2.22 -5.82 -14.14
N LEU A 82 1.84 -5.04 -13.13
CA LEU A 82 2.35 -3.68 -12.93
C LEU A 82 3.82 -3.68 -12.51
N LEU A 83 4.22 -4.60 -11.64
CA LEU A 83 5.57 -4.65 -11.06
C LEU A 83 6.56 -5.47 -11.89
N ARG A 84 6.12 -6.12 -12.97
CA ARG A 84 6.98 -6.90 -13.85
C ARG A 84 8.03 -6.00 -14.50
N GLU A 85 9.28 -6.45 -14.51
CA GLU A 85 10.32 -5.85 -15.32
C GLU A 85 9.94 -5.94 -16.81
N ARG A 86 10.07 -4.82 -17.53
CA ARG A 86 9.76 -4.78 -18.96
C ARG A 86 10.92 -4.24 -19.75
N ARG A 87 11.18 -4.87 -20.90
CA ARG A 87 12.04 -4.28 -21.93
C ARG A 87 11.27 -3.10 -22.54
N VAL A 88 11.93 -1.96 -22.63
CA VAL A 88 11.38 -0.78 -23.29
C VAL A 88 12.19 -0.49 -24.55
N ALA A 89 11.57 0.19 -25.52
CA ALA A 89 12.29 0.65 -26.68
C ALA A 89 13.44 1.55 -26.21
N GLY A 90 14.65 1.17 -26.60
CA GLY A 90 15.88 1.83 -26.21
C GLY A 90 16.97 1.43 -27.18
N GLY A 91 17.90 2.34 -27.43
CA GLY A 91 18.80 2.27 -28.57
C GLY A 91 18.24 3.03 -29.77
N GLY A 92 18.45 4.36 -29.76
CA GLY A 92 18.28 5.15 -30.99
C GLY A 92 19.33 4.74 -32.04
N LEU A 93 19.33 5.40 -33.19
CA LEU A 93 20.26 5.14 -34.30
C LEU A 93 21.75 5.09 -33.86
N PHE A 94 22.09 5.78 -32.78
CA PHE A 94 23.45 5.90 -32.22
C PHE A 94 23.77 4.92 -31.08
N SER A 95 22.94 3.92 -30.79
CA SER A 95 23.21 2.94 -29.73
C SER A 95 22.78 1.52 -30.10
N PRO A 96 23.29 0.98 -31.22
CA PRO A 96 23.02 -0.40 -31.62
C PRO A 96 23.51 -1.39 -30.55
N GLY A 97 22.69 -2.40 -30.26
CA GLY A 97 23.00 -3.45 -29.26
C GLY A 97 22.63 -3.12 -27.81
N VAL A 98 22.19 -1.90 -27.49
CA VAL A 98 21.77 -1.53 -26.13
C VAL A 98 20.39 -2.12 -25.80
N VAL A 99 20.27 -2.77 -24.63
CA VAL A 99 19.00 -3.27 -24.09
C VAL A 99 18.59 -2.42 -22.89
N VAL A 100 17.47 -1.70 -23.02
CA VAL A 100 16.91 -0.91 -21.91
C VAL A 100 15.81 -1.70 -21.22
N ARG A 101 15.89 -1.76 -19.89
CA ARG A 101 14.90 -2.41 -19.03
C ARG A 101 14.37 -1.43 -17.99
N GLU A 102 13.06 -1.40 -17.86
CA GLU A 102 12.38 -0.67 -16.79
C GLU A 102 12.01 -1.66 -15.69
N ARG A 103 12.48 -1.40 -14.47
CA ARG A 103 12.10 -2.12 -13.26
C ARG A 103 11.45 -1.17 -12.26
N ARG A 104 10.45 -1.67 -11.53
CA ARG A 104 9.84 -0.96 -10.40
C ARG A 104 10.46 -1.50 -9.11
N VAL A 105 11.12 -0.64 -8.38
CA VAL A 105 11.74 -0.95 -7.09
C VAL A 105 10.95 -0.28 -5.98
N ALA A 106 10.87 -0.94 -4.82
CA ALA A 106 10.27 -0.34 -3.65
C ALA A 106 11.08 0.89 -3.21
N LEU A 107 10.40 1.88 -2.62
CA LEU A 107 11.05 3.06 -2.05
C LEU A 107 11.74 2.74 -0.70
N GLY A 108 11.32 1.65 -0.05
CA GLY A 108 11.88 1.22 1.23
C GLY A 108 10.87 1.42 2.36
N ARG A 109 11.05 2.45 3.19
CA ARG A 109 10.18 2.74 4.34
C ARG A 109 9.22 3.89 4.00
N VAL A 110 7.94 3.69 4.28
CA VAL A 110 6.86 4.65 4.02
C VAL A 110 6.08 4.89 5.31
N GLY A 111 5.85 6.15 5.65
CA GLY A 111 4.94 6.55 6.72
C GLY A 111 3.54 6.84 6.16
N ILE A 112 2.50 6.35 6.83
CA ILE A 112 1.10 6.70 6.55
C ILE A 112 0.55 7.44 7.76
N ILE A 113 0.10 8.67 7.56
CA ILE A 113 -0.63 9.44 8.57
C ILE A 113 -2.11 9.24 8.31
N ALA A 114 -2.78 8.48 9.16
CA ALA A 114 -4.17 8.10 8.98
C ALA A 114 -5.12 9.24 9.38
N THR A 115 -6.23 9.39 8.66
CA THR A 115 -7.29 10.32 9.01
C THR A 115 -8.38 9.64 9.83
N TRP A 116 -9.26 10.41 10.45
CA TRP A 116 -10.32 9.91 11.34
C TRP A 116 -11.69 9.72 10.66
N ASN A 117 -11.93 10.39 9.54
CA ASN A 117 -13.24 10.42 8.88
C ASN A 117 -13.53 9.18 8.02
N TYR A 118 -12.49 8.47 7.59
CA TYR A 118 -12.56 7.14 6.98
C TYR A 118 -11.41 6.26 7.47
N PRO A 119 -11.43 5.91 8.76
CA PRO A 119 -10.25 5.48 9.50
C PRO A 119 -9.76 4.10 9.06
N VAL A 120 -10.60 3.28 8.43
CA VAL A 120 -10.23 1.97 7.91
C VAL A 120 -10.06 2.04 6.40
N GLY A 121 -10.98 2.70 5.69
CA GLY A 121 -10.96 2.78 4.23
C GLY A 121 -9.73 3.51 3.69
N LEU A 122 -9.49 4.75 4.10
CA LEU A 122 -8.38 5.56 3.58
C LEU A 122 -7.03 4.99 4.03
N LEU A 123 -6.91 4.56 5.28
CA LEU A 123 -5.69 3.93 5.78
C LEU A 123 -5.39 2.61 5.07
N GLY A 124 -6.36 1.70 5.05
CA GLY A 124 -6.17 0.33 4.56
C GLY A 124 -5.84 0.29 3.08
N VAL A 125 -6.47 1.14 2.26
CA VAL A 125 -6.19 1.19 0.80
C VAL A 125 -4.74 1.59 0.54
N GLN A 126 -4.22 2.59 1.26
CA GLN A 126 -2.83 3.04 1.12
C GLN A 126 -1.85 1.98 1.64
N LEU A 127 -2.16 1.35 2.78
CA LEU A 127 -1.37 0.25 3.35
C LEU A 127 -1.21 -0.90 2.36
N VAL A 128 -2.32 -1.35 1.76
CA VAL A 128 -2.33 -2.44 0.78
C VAL A 128 -1.45 -2.12 -0.44
N GLN A 129 -1.55 -0.89 -0.97
CA GLN A 129 -0.75 -0.48 -2.12
C GLN A 129 0.74 -0.43 -1.79
N ALA A 130 1.10 0.15 -0.63
CA ALA A 130 2.48 0.25 -0.19
C ALA A 130 3.12 -1.13 0.01
N LEU A 131 2.41 -2.06 0.67
CA LEU A 131 2.87 -3.44 0.88
C LEU A 131 2.96 -4.23 -0.43
N ALA A 132 1.99 -4.08 -1.33
CA ALA A 132 2.03 -4.70 -2.66
C ALA A 132 3.27 -4.26 -3.45
N CYS A 133 3.65 -2.99 -3.37
CA CYS A 133 4.84 -2.43 -3.99
C CYS A 133 6.16 -2.85 -3.30
N GLY A 134 6.09 -3.52 -2.14
CA GLY A 134 7.27 -4.02 -1.42
C GLY A 134 7.86 -3.04 -0.42
N ASN A 135 7.11 -2.02 -0.03
CA ASN A 135 7.52 -1.09 1.01
C ASN A 135 7.24 -1.66 2.40
N ARG A 136 8.00 -1.18 3.38
CA ARG A 136 7.69 -1.28 4.81
C ARG A 136 6.86 -0.07 5.21
N VAL A 137 5.85 -0.30 6.03
CA VAL A 137 4.90 0.76 6.38
C VAL A 137 4.92 1.01 7.88
N LEU A 138 5.03 2.27 8.27
CA LEU A 138 4.73 2.74 9.63
C LEU A 138 3.44 3.55 9.57
N VAL A 139 2.52 3.30 10.49
CA VAL A 139 1.24 4.02 10.55
C VAL A 139 1.23 4.92 11.79
N LYS A 140 0.96 6.21 11.58
CA LYS A 140 0.52 7.12 12.65
C LYS A 140 -1.00 7.16 12.60
N ALA A 141 -1.64 6.48 13.55
CA ALA A 141 -3.09 6.52 13.73
C ALA A 141 -3.55 7.92 14.15
N SER A 142 -4.80 8.26 13.82
CA SER A 142 -5.49 9.43 14.33
C SER A 142 -5.99 9.17 15.74
N GLU A 143 -5.71 10.13 16.63
CA GLU A 143 -6.23 10.17 18.00
C GLU A 143 -7.75 10.28 18.08
N ARG A 144 -8.43 10.64 16.98
CA ARG A 144 -9.88 10.79 16.89
C ARG A 144 -10.60 9.50 16.47
N SER A 145 -9.87 8.46 16.07
CA SER A 145 -10.41 7.15 15.72
C SER A 145 -9.57 6.00 16.30
N PRO A 146 -9.32 5.99 17.63
CA PRO A 146 -8.36 5.08 18.24
C PRO A 146 -8.81 3.62 18.24
N ARG A 147 -10.11 3.33 18.30
CA ARG A 147 -10.63 1.95 18.38
C ARG A 147 -10.56 1.28 17.02
N SER A 148 -11.03 1.95 15.97
CA SER A 148 -11.02 1.36 14.63
C SER A 148 -9.61 1.19 14.05
N GLN A 149 -8.66 2.06 14.42
CA GLN A 149 -7.27 2.00 13.92
C GLN A 149 -6.35 1.13 14.78
N ALA A 150 -6.84 0.57 15.89
CA ALA A 150 -6.11 -0.39 16.72
C ALA A 150 -6.43 -1.87 16.38
N LEU A 151 -7.34 -2.11 15.42
CA LEU A 151 -7.76 -3.45 14.97
C LEU A 151 -6.70 -4.17 14.12
#